data_AF-A0A221KC65-F1
#
_entry.id   AF-A0A221KC65-F1
#
_cell.length_a   1.000
_cell.length_b   1.000
_cell.length_c   1.000
_cell.angle_alpha   90.00
_cell.angle_beta   90.00
_cell.angle_gamma   90.00
#
_symmetry.space_group_name_H-M   'P 1'
#
loop_
_entity.id
_entity.type
_entity.pdbx_description
1 polymer ?
#
loop_
_entity_poly.entity_id
_entity_poly.type
_entity_poly.pdbx_seq_one_letter_code
_entity_poly.pdbx_strand_id
1 'polypeptide(L)'
;MSMAATAQPTPLQQRAALALALGITGVCVTMAAAAASDRGAGVADQALYTAVAGAFVVGSHVLPALSSRRPGMWLLSALCLVATLYHLGHYFGAAADRAGHQRATQASTGQGEQQTLIRRQIDAIKARPLADVAAEQAKATADAARATAAASRCGGRCTSQQASVTAAQARIDALAVERQQADRRAGLEARLLTLSAAADSAASARRVDPMDAQIASVTGLPVGAVGLLATLAQGLLLEVLGIVAWTVAIPSQPRAEAQSESVRDAAAELGEPVRVMPIETSRRPAAGRLTAVRPAGFPATSAMPPAAGQGVRAAPPPAAARSGWRQAGQWLAARMPRGMPSWPHAAPH
;
A
#
# COMPACT_ATOMS: atom_id res chain seq x y z
N MET A 1 43.25 -12.75 26.27
CA MET A 1 42.84 -11.58 25.47
C MET A 1 42.52 -10.45 26.44
N SER A 2 43.35 -9.40 26.48
CA SER A 2 43.04 -8.22 27.30
C SER A 2 41.85 -7.49 26.69
N MET A 3 40.78 -7.30 27.45
CA MET A 3 39.72 -6.36 27.06
C MET A 3 40.33 -4.96 27.05
N ALA A 4 40.39 -4.33 25.87
CA ALA A 4 40.81 -2.94 25.76
C ALA A 4 39.84 -2.06 26.55
N ALA A 5 40.38 -1.20 27.43
CA ALA A 5 39.57 -0.23 28.14
C ALA A 5 38.98 0.76 27.13
N THR A 6 37.69 0.61 26.82
CA THR A 6 36.97 1.53 25.94
C THR A 6 36.92 2.91 26.59
N ALA A 7 37.55 3.90 25.97
CA ALA A 7 37.55 5.26 26.47
C ALA A 7 36.12 5.77 26.68
N GLN A 8 35.87 6.41 27.83
CA GLN A 8 34.57 6.99 28.15
C GLN A 8 34.22 8.11 27.15
N PRO A 9 32.99 8.18 26.62
CA PRO A 9 32.59 9.24 25.70
C PRO A 9 32.59 10.60 26.41
N THR A 10 33.13 11.61 25.73
CA THR A 10 33.16 12.99 26.24
C THR A 10 31.73 13.58 26.34
N PRO A 11 31.49 14.58 27.22
CA PRO A 11 30.16 15.18 27.37
C PRO A 11 29.65 15.86 26.08
N LEU A 12 30.54 16.30 25.19
CA LEU A 12 30.16 16.81 23.87
C LEU A 12 29.67 15.68 22.95
N GLN A 13 30.34 14.52 22.94
CA GLN A 13 29.89 13.34 22.20
C GLN A 13 28.54 12.83 22.71
N GLN A 14 28.30 12.81 24.03
CA GLN A 14 27.00 12.45 24.60
C GLN A 14 25.89 13.41 24.17
N ARG A 15 26.13 14.73 24.20
CA ARG A 15 25.15 15.73 23.73
C ARG A 15 24.86 15.61 22.23
N ALA A 16 25.89 15.35 21.42
CA ALA A 16 25.74 15.13 19.98
C ALA A 16 24.97 13.82 19.69
N ALA A 17 25.26 12.74 20.42
CA ALA A 17 24.55 11.47 20.32
C ALA A 17 23.07 11.61 20.72
N LEU A 18 22.78 12.36 21.80
CA LEU A 18 21.41 12.65 22.22
C LEU A 18 20.64 13.46 21.17
N ALA A 19 21.24 14.50 20.61
CA ALA A 19 20.63 15.30 19.54
C ALA A 19 20.36 14.45 18.29
N LEU A 20 21.30 13.59 17.90
CA LEU A 20 21.16 12.66 16.79
C LEU A 20 20.05 11.61 17.07
N ALA A 21 20.02 11.03 18.26
CA ALA A 21 19.03 10.06 18.69
C ALA A 21 17.60 10.64 18.66
N LEU A 22 17.43 11.87 19.17
CA LEU A 22 16.17 12.61 19.10
C LEU A 22 15.78 12.93 17.64
N GLY A 23 16.74 13.34 16.81
CA GLY A 23 16.53 13.60 15.39
C GLY A 23 16.04 12.37 14.62
N ILE A 24 16.73 11.22 14.75
CA ILE A 24 16.35 9.96 14.12
C ILE A 24 14.97 9.50 14.61
N THR A 25 14.74 9.52 15.94
CA THR A 25 13.45 9.18 16.53
C THR A 25 12.33 10.07 15.98
N GLY A 26 12.56 11.38 15.84
CA GLY A 26 11.61 12.30 15.22
C GLY A 26 11.31 11.99 13.75
N VAL A 27 12.32 11.64 12.95
CA VAL A 27 12.12 11.22 11.55
C VAL A 27 11.30 9.92 11.48
N CYS A 28 11.65 8.88 12.25
CA CYS A 28 10.89 7.65 12.29
C CYS A 28 9.43 7.88 12.76
N VAL A 29 9.20 8.72 13.77
CA VAL A 29 7.85 9.10 14.23
C VAL A 29 7.07 9.83 13.13
N THR A 30 7.66 10.78 12.40
CA THR A 30 6.97 11.49 11.32
C THR A 30 6.65 10.61 10.11
N MET A 31 7.55 9.68 9.74
CA MET A 31 7.25 8.65 8.73
C MET A 31 6.12 7.73 9.18
N ALA A 32 6.15 7.26 10.42
CA ALA A 32 5.11 6.39 10.98
C ALA A 32 3.75 7.12 11.12
N ALA A 33 3.76 8.41 11.46
CA ALA A 33 2.58 9.27 11.48
C ALA A 33 1.96 9.42 10.07
N ALA A 34 2.78 9.66 9.06
CA ALA A 34 2.34 9.74 7.67
C ALA A 34 1.83 8.39 7.11
N ALA A 35 2.34 7.26 7.62
CA ALA A 35 1.79 5.93 7.32
C ALA A 35 0.43 5.70 8.03
N ALA A 36 0.28 6.23 9.24
CA ALA A 36 -0.93 6.14 10.05
C ALA A 36 -2.06 7.03 9.51
N SER A 37 -1.75 8.22 8.97
CA SER A 37 -2.75 9.11 8.38
C SER A 37 -3.47 8.47 7.19
N ASP A 38 -2.76 7.66 6.39
CA ASP A 38 -3.34 6.94 5.25
C ASP A 38 -4.32 5.81 5.66
N ARG A 39 -4.44 5.48 6.96
CA ARG A 39 -5.31 4.40 7.49
C ARG A 39 -6.52 4.87 8.29
N GLY A 40 -6.47 6.07 8.88
CA GLY A 40 -7.56 6.57 9.74
C GLY A 40 -8.71 7.18 8.94
N ALA A 41 -9.95 6.83 9.27
CA ALA A 41 -11.14 7.38 8.61
C ALA A 41 -11.49 8.80 9.10
N GLY A 42 -10.99 9.18 10.28
CA GLY A 42 -11.07 10.54 10.81
C GLY A 42 -9.85 10.92 11.66
N VAL A 43 -9.73 12.20 11.99
CA VAL A 43 -8.56 12.77 12.69
C VAL A 43 -8.25 12.12 14.03
N ALA A 44 -9.26 11.63 14.76
CA ALA A 44 -9.08 10.92 16.02
C ALA A 44 -8.41 9.55 15.82
N ASP A 45 -8.82 8.79 14.80
CA ASP A 45 -8.20 7.50 14.45
C ASP A 45 -6.75 7.71 13.99
N GLN A 46 -6.51 8.72 13.15
CA GLN A 46 -5.18 9.08 12.68
C GLN A 46 -4.24 9.46 13.84
N ALA A 47 -4.74 10.24 14.80
CA ALA A 47 -3.99 10.60 16.01
C ALA A 47 -3.69 9.38 16.89
N LEU A 48 -4.65 8.46 17.06
CA LEU A 48 -4.46 7.23 17.82
C LEU A 48 -3.43 6.30 17.17
N TYR A 49 -3.54 6.04 15.86
CA TYR A 49 -2.55 5.25 15.13
C TYR A 49 -1.15 5.91 15.14
N THR A 50 -1.08 7.23 15.04
CA THR A 50 0.17 7.99 15.14
C THR A 50 0.82 7.84 16.52
N ALA A 51 0.03 7.97 17.60
CA ALA A 51 0.53 7.82 18.97
C ALA A 51 1.03 6.40 19.25
N VAL A 52 0.29 5.37 18.79
CA VAL A 52 0.69 3.96 18.92
C VAL A 52 1.98 3.68 18.13
N ALA A 53 2.09 4.17 16.89
CA ALA A 53 3.28 3.95 16.08
C ALA A 53 4.50 4.70 16.66
N GLY A 54 4.32 5.92 17.16
CA GLY A 54 5.36 6.66 17.86
C GLY A 54 5.83 5.98 19.15
N ALA A 55 4.93 5.35 19.89
CA ALA A 55 5.29 4.54 21.05
C ALA A 55 6.13 3.31 20.68
N PHE A 56 5.89 2.67 19.52
CA PHE A 56 6.74 1.58 19.04
C PHE A 56 8.14 2.06 18.63
N VAL A 57 8.27 3.22 17.96
CA VAL A 57 9.58 3.81 17.62
C VAL A 57 10.38 4.20 18.87
N VAL A 58 9.76 4.86 19.85
CA VAL A 58 10.43 5.18 21.12
C VAL A 58 10.80 3.89 21.87
N GLY A 59 9.94 2.87 21.81
CA GLY A 59 10.19 1.54 22.36
C GLY A 59 11.39 0.85 21.72
N SER A 60 11.45 0.75 20.39
CA SER A 60 12.53 0.08 19.65
C SER A 60 13.89 0.74 19.88
N HIS A 61 13.91 2.06 20.12
CA HIS A 61 15.11 2.85 20.39
C HIS A 61 15.57 2.83 21.86
N VAL A 62 14.66 3.02 22.82
CA VAL A 62 15.03 3.19 24.24
C VAL A 62 15.11 1.86 25.00
N LEU A 63 14.28 0.87 24.66
CA LEU A 63 14.31 -0.44 25.33
C LEU A 63 15.65 -1.17 25.19
N PRO A 64 16.36 -1.22 24.04
CA PRO A 64 17.65 -1.92 23.94
C PRO A 64 18.73 -1.33 24.85
N ALA A 65 18.77 0.00 25.01
CA ALA A 65 19.71 0.64 25.92
C ALA A 65 19.46 0.24 27.38
N LEU A 66 18.19 0.05 27.76
CA LEU A 66 17.77 -0.39 29.09
C LEU A 66 17.78 -1.94 29.26
N SER A 67 17.68 -2.72 28.18
CA SER A 67 17.43 -4.17 28.20
C SER A 67 18.64 -5.01 28.62
N SER A 68 19.82 -4.40 28.68
CA SER A 68 21.11 -5.00 29.05
C SER A 68 21.13 -5.81 30.37
N ARG A 69 20.06 -5.75 31.17
CA ARG A 69 19.92 -6.46 32.46
C ARG A 69 18.75 -7.46 32.54
N ARG A 70 17.88 -7.61 31.53
CA ARG A 70 16.68 -8.49 31.58
C ARG A 70 16.33 -9.12 30.21
N PRO A 71 16.29 -10.46 30.06
CA PRO A 71 16.06 -11.11 28.76
C PRO A 71 14.65 -10.87 28.19
N GLY A 72 13.60 -10.76 29.03
CA GLY A 72 12.25 -10.43 28.56
C GLY A 72 12.16 -9.04 27.92
N MET A 73 13.07 -8.12 28.27
CA MET A 73 13.09 -6.76 27.73
C MET A 73 13.71 -6.70 26.32
N TRP A 74 14.56 -7.67 25.98
CA TRP A 74 15.02 -7.91 24.60
C TRP A 74 13.89 -8.40 23.69
N LEU A 75 13.04 -9.32 24.17
CA LEU A 75 11.89 -9.79 23.39
C LEU A 75 10.90 -8.66 23.10
N LEU A 76 10.60 -7.82 24.09
CA LEU A 76 9.75 -6.64 23.89
C LEU A 76 10.39 -5.65 22.90
N SER A 77 11.69 -5.39 23.02
CA SER A 77 12.44 -4.53 22.09
C SER A 77 12.41 -5.06 20.65
N ALA A 78 12.56 -6.37 20.45
CA ALA A 78 12.49 -7.00 19.14
C ALA A 78 11.07 -6.92 18.55
N LEU A 79 10.03 -7.09 19.38
CA LEU A 79 8.63 -6.93 18.96
C LEU A 79 8.32 -5.49 18.55
N CYS A 80 8.80 -4.49 19.30
CA CYS A 80 8.71 -3.08 18.92
C CYS A 80 9.41 -2.82 17.57
N LEU A 81 10.64 -3.33 17.39
CA LEU A 81 11.37 -3.20 16.13
C LEU A 81 10.59 -3.79 14.94
N VAL A 82 10.04 -5.00 15.06
CA VAL A 82 9.23 -5.63 14.00
C VAL A 82 7.96 -4.79 13.71
N ALA A 83 7.31 -4.27 14.74
CA ALA A 83 6.15 -3.39 14.57
C ALA A 83 6.51 -2.07 13.86
N THR A 84 7.67 -1.47 14.16
CA THR A 84 8.17 -0.26 13.49
C THR A 84 8.52 -0.55 12.03
N LEU A 85 9.25 -1.63 11.74
CA LEU A 85 9.59 -2.05 10.37
C LEU A 85 8.35 -2.29 9.50
N TYR A 86 7.29 -2.87 10.06
CA TYR A 86 6.01 -3.03 9.37
C TYR A 86 5.36 -1.68 8.99
N HIS A 87 5.43 -0.67 9.86
CA HIS A 87 4.92 0.67 9.56
C HIS A 87 5.78 1.39 8.53
N LEU A 88 7.10 1.30 8.60
CA LEU A 88 8.01 1.89 7.61
C LEU A 88 7.86 1.21 6.24
N GLY A 89 7.75 -0.11 6.17
CA GLY A 89 7.48 -0.83 4.91
C GLY A 89 6.17 -0.39 4.26
N HIS A 90 5.12 -0.16 5.05
CA HIS A 90 3.87 0.43 4.55
C HIS A 90 4.04 1.88 4.05
N TYR A 91 4.78 2.73 4.78
CA TYR A 91 5.06 4.10 4.37
C TYR A 91 5.78 4.16 3.02
N PHE A 92 6.89 3.44 2.91
CA PHE A 92 7.71 3.44 1.70
C PHE A 92 6.99 2.76 0.52
N GLY A 93 6.21 1.70 0.76
CA GLY A 93 5.36 1.09 -0.26
C GLY A 93 4.33 2.08 -0.83
N ALA A 94 3.64 2.84 0.04
CA ALA A 94 2.71 3.89 -0.39
C ALA A 94 3.43 5.06 -1.08
N ALA A 95 4.64 5.43 -0.64
CA ALA A 95 5.46 6.44 -1.29
C ALA A 95 5.92 6.00 -2.70
N ALA A 96 6.33 4.74 -2.85
CA ALA A 96 6.72 4.14 -4.13
C ALA A 96 5.55 4.06 -5.10
N ASP A 97 4.34 3.69 -4.65
CA ASP A 97 3.14 3.69 -5.48
C ASP A 97 2.75 5.12 -5.91
N ARG A 98 2.80 6.10 -4.99
CA ARG A 98 2.61 7.53 -5.34
C ARG A 98 3.61 8.02 -6.38
N ALA A 99 4.89 7.66 -6.24
CA ALA A 99 5.93 7.99 -7.23
C ALA A 99 5.69 7.28 -8.58
N GLY A 100 5.30 6.01 -8.57
CA GLY A 100 4.91 5.25 -9.77
C GLY A 100 3.70 5.86 -10.48
N HIS A 101 2.69 6.31 -9.72
CA HIS A 101 1.55 7.06 -10.22
C HIS A 101 1.96 8.40 -10.84
N GLN A 102 2.88 9.16 -10.23
CA GLN A 102 3.41 10.41 -10.81
C GLN A 102 4.19 10.17 -12.11
N ARG A 103 5.03 9.12 -12.17
CA ARG A 103 5.72 8.71 -13.40
C ARG A 103 4.73 8.32 -14.52
N ALA A 104 3.64 7.63 -14.15
CA ALA A 104 2.58 7.25 -15.08
C ALA A 104 1.75 8.45 -15.58
N THR A 105 1.42 9.43 -14.73
CA THR A 105 0.68 10.62 -15.18
C THR A 105 1.54 11.51 -16.07
N GLN A 106 2.79 11.77 -15.71
CA GLN A 106 3.76 12.51 -16.56
C GLN A 106 3.96 11.85 -17.93
N ALA A 107 3.95 10.52 -17.99
CA ALA A 107 3.99 9.76 -19.24
C ALA A 107 2.74 10.00 -20.10
N SER A 108 1.56 9.97 -19.46
CA SER A 108 0.27 10.06 -20.15
C SER A 108 0.01 11.43 -20.76
N THR A 109 0.60 12.52 -20.24
CA THR A 109 0.36 13.88 -20.75
C THR A 109 0.66 14.03 -22.24
N GLY A 110 1.82 13.55 -22.72
CA GLY A 110 2.17 13.62 -24.14
C GLY A 110 1.34 12.68 -25.03
N GLN A 111 0.93 11.52 -24.51
CA GLN A 111 0.06 10.59 -25.25
C GLN A 111 -1.41 11.08 -25.31
N GLY A 112 -1.87 11.78 -24.27
CA GLY A 112 -3.21 12.36 -24.18
C GLY A 112 -3.45 13.39 -25.28
N GLU A 113 -2.49 14.27 -25.57
CA GLU A 113 -2.60 15.22 -26.69
C GLU A 113 -2.86 14.48 -28.02
N GLN A 114 -2.03 13.48 -28.35
CA GLN A 114 -2.19 12.68 -29.57
C GLN A 114 -3.55 11.95 -29.63
N GLN A 115 -4.03 11.41 -28.49
CA GLN A 115 -5.36 10.80 -28.41
C GLN A 115 -6.48 11.83 -28.65
N THR A 116 -6.38 13.05 -28.11
CA THR A 116 -7.39 14.11 -28.36
C THR A 116 -7.42 14.56 -29.82
N LEU A 117 -6.26 14.64 -30.49
CA LEU A 117 -6.20 14.97 -31.91
C LEU A 117 -6.90 13.91 -32.78
N ILE A 118 -6.66 12.62 -32.50
CA ILE A 118 -7.34 11.52 -33.19
C ILE A 118 -8.84 11.51 -32.88
N ARG A 119 -9.25 11.80 -31.64
CA ARG A 119 -10.67 11.93 -31.27
C ARG A 119 -11.37 13.02 -32.09
N ARG A 120 -10.78 14.21 -32.19
CA ARG A 120 -11.28 15.31 -33.03
C ARG A 120 -11.39 14.92 -34.51
N GLN A 121 -10.46 14.11 -35.03
CA GLN A 121 -10.53 13.61 -36.41
C GLN A 121 -11.66 12.59 -36.61
N ILE A 122 -11.96 11.74 -35.62
CA ILE A 122 -13.11 10.83 -35.64
C ILE A 122 -14.42 11.63 -35.60
N ASP A 123 -14.52 12.59 -34.67
CA ASP A 123 -15.72 13.43 -34.48
C ASP A 123 -16.03 14.31 -35.70
N ALA A 124 -15.02 14.66 -36.50
CA ALA A 124 -15.18 15.39 -37.76
C ALA A 124 -15.74 14.52 -38.92
N ILE A 125 -15.67 13.19 -38.84
CA ILE A 125 -16.13 12.29 -39.90
C ILE A 125 -17.60 11.90 -39.67
N LYS A 126 -18.50 12.53 -40.43
CA LYS A 126 -19.95 12.29 -40.39
C LYS A 126 -20.38 11.04 -41.18
N ALA A 127 -19.64 9.94 -41.07
CA ALA A 127 -20.00 8.66 -41.65
C ALA A 127 -20.79 7.79 -40.66
N ARG A 128 -21.77 7.03 -41.17
CA ARG A 128 -22.43 5.95 -40.44
C ARG A 128 -21.47 4.78 -40.17
N PRO A 129 -21.79 3.84 -39.25
CA PRO A 129 -21.02 2.63 -39.05
C PRO A 129 -20.81 1.85 -40.36
N LEU A 130 -19.59 1.35 -40.56
CA LEU A 130 -19.21 0.67 -41.81
C LEU A 130 -20.13 -0.52 -42.17
N ALA A 131 -20.64 -1.22 -41.15
CA ALA A 131 -21.60 -2.32 -41.33
C ALA A 131 -22.92 -1.85 -41.97
N ASP A 132 -23.46 -0.70 -41.54
CA ASP A 132 -24.72 -0.16 -42.04
C ASP A 132 -24.56 0.32 -43.49
N VAL A 133 -23.46 1.02 -43.79
CA VAL A 133 -23.14 1.49 -45.14
C VAL A 133 -22.93 0.30 -46.10
N ALA A 134 -22.23 -0.75 -45.66
CA ALA A 134 -22.04 -1.96 -46.45
C ALA A 134 -23.36 -2.71 -46.73
N ALA A 135 -24.27 -2.78 -45.74
CA ALA A 135 -25.60 -3.38 -45.90
C ALA A 135 -26.48 -2.57 -46.88
N GLU A 136 -26.47 -1.24 -46.79
CA GLU A 136 -27.18 -0.39 -47.76
C GLU A 136 -26.57 -0.46 -49.16
N GLN A 137 -25.24 -0.54 -49.28
CA GLN A 137 -24.56 -0.69 -50.57
C GLN A 137 -24.95 -2.01 -51.24
N ALA A 138 -25.01 -3.12 -50.49
CA ALA A 138 -25.49 -4.42 -50.98
C ALA A 138 -26.97 -4.38 -51.42
N LYS A 139 -27.81 -3.60 -50.72
CA LYS A 139 -29.21 -3.39 -51.13
C LYS A 139 -29.30 -2.54 -52.41
N ALA A 140 -28.55 -1.45 -52.49
CA ALA A 140 -28.55 -0.55 -53.64
C ALA A 140 -28.03 -1.23 -54.93
N THR A 141 -27.02 -2.08 -54.83
CA THR A 141 -26.53 -2.88 -55.98
C THR A 141 -27.57 -3.91 -56.44
N ALA A 142 -28.27 -4.58 -55.51
CA ALA A 142 -29.38 -5.46 -55.86
C ALA A 142 -30.55 -4.71 -56.52
N ASP A 143 -30.88 -3.51 -56.04
CA ASP A 143 -31.93 -2.66 -56.62
C ASP A 143 -31.55 -2.17 -58.03
N ALA A 144 -30.28 -1.77 -58.25
CA ALA A 144 -29.76 -1.40 -59.56
C ALA A 144 -29.79 -2.57 -60.55
N ALA A 145 -29.41 -3.78 -60.14
CA ALA A 145 -29.50 -4.97 -60.98
C ALA A 145 -30.94 -5.24 -61.43
N ARG A 146 -31.94 -5.07 -60.54
CA ARG A 146 -33.36 -5.18 -60.90
C ARG A 146 -33.81 -4.06 -61.87
N ALA A 147 -33.34 -2.83 -61.69
CA ALA A 147 -33.65 -1.72 -62.60
C ALA A 147 -33.09 -1.98 -64.00
N THR A 148 -31.84 -2.44 -64.12
CA THR A 148 -31.21 -2.80 -65.39
C THR A 148 -31.95 -3.95 -66.09
N ALA A 149 -32.34 -4.98 -65.33
CA ALA A 149 -33.14 -6.09 -65.86
C ALA A 149 -34.59 -5.69 -66.23
N ALA A 150 -35.12 -4.57 -65.71
CA ALA A 150 -36.40 -4.02 -66.15
C ALA A 150 -36.24 -3.17 -67.42
N ALA A 151 -35.16 -2.39 -67.52
CA ALA A 151 -34.82 -1.63 -68.72
C ALA A 151 -34.59 -2.54 -69.94
N SER A 152 -33.86 -3.66 -69.78
CA SER A 152 -33.58 -4.60 -70.87
C SER A 152 -34.82 -5.31 -71.44
N ARG A 153 -35.94 -5.36 -70.70
CA ARG A 153 -37.21 -5.95 -71.15
C ARG A 153 -38.13 -4.96 -71.87
N CYS A 154 -37.71 -3.72 -72.04
CA CYS A 154 -38.56 -2.65 -72.56
C CYS A 154 -38.24 -2.36 -74.04
N GLY A 155 -39.17 -2.69 -74.94
CA GLY A 155 -38.97 -2.66 -76.40
C GLY A 155 -39.17 -1.31 -77.08
N GLY A 156 -38.74 -0.19 -76.47
CA GLY A 156 -39.01 1.15 -77.03
C GLY A 156 -38.25 2.30 -76.35
N ARG A 157 -38.83 3.51 -76.34
CA ARG A 157 -38.25 4.69 -75.66
C ARG A 157 -38.52 4.64 -74.16
N CYS A 158 -37.69 3.90 -73.45
CA CYS A 158 -37.85 3.54 -72.03
C CYS A 158 -37.24 4.56 -71.07
N THR A 159 -37.65 5.83 -71.19
CA THR A 159 -37.03 6.95 -70.48
C THR A 159 -37.13 6.84 -68.95
N SER A 160 -38.23 6.31 -68.42
CA SER A 160 -38.42 6.11 -66.97
C SER A 160 -37.57 4.96 -66.42
N GLN A 161 -37.35 3.88 -67.18
CA GLN A 161 -36.45 2.80 -66.81
C GLN A 161 -34.98 3.23 -66.91
N GLN A 162 -34.61 4.02 -67.92
CA GLN A 162 -33.26 4.59 -67.99
C GLN A 162 -33.01 5.54 -66.81
N ALA A 163 -34.00 6.36 -66.43
CA ALA A 163 -33.91 7.23 -65.25
C ALA A 163 -33.76 6.44 -63.94
N SER A 164 -34.44 5.29 -63.78
CA SER A 164 -34.30 4.47 -62.57
C SER A 164 -32.95 3.74 -62.49
N VAL A 165 -32.37 3.32 -63.61
CA VAL A 165 -30.98 2.82 -63.67
C VAL A 165 -29.99 3.91 -63.26
N THR A 166 -30.08 5.11 -63.84
CA THR A 166 -29.20 6.24 -63.49
C THR A 166 -29.34 6.63 -62.01
N ALA A 167 -30.55 6.68 -61.46
CA ALA A 167 -30.79 6.99 -60.06
C ALA A 167 -30.24 5.89 -59.11
N ALA A 168 -30.35 4.62 -59.48
CA ALA A 168 -29.80 3.53 -58.70
C ALA A 168 -28.25 3.53 -58.73
N GLN A 169 -27.64 3.83 -59.88
CA GLN A 169 -26.19 3.98 -59.99
C GLN A 169 -25.68 5.16 -59.15
N ALA A 170 -26.30 6.34 -59.26
CA ALA A 170 -25.95 7.50 -58.46
C ALA A 170 -26.04 7.23 -56.94
N ARG A 171 -26.98 6.36 -56.50
CA ARG A 171 -27.07 5.91 -55.11
C ARG A 171 -25.89 5.00 -54.71
N ILE A 172 -25.45 4.10 -55.59
CA ILE A 172 -24.27 3.25 -55.35
C ILE A 172 -23.02 4.12 -55.23
N ASP A 173 -22.85 5.09 -56.12
CA ASP A 173 -21.69 5.99 -56.13
C ASP A 173 -21.65 6.85 -54.86
N ALA A 174 -22.80 7.37 -54.41
CA ALA A 174 -22.93 8.08 -53.13
C ALA A 174 -22.57 7.20 -51.91
N LEU A 175 -23.04 5.94 -51.89
CA LEU A 175 -22.71 4.99 -50.83
C LEU A 175 -21.24 4.57 -50.85
N ALA A 176 -20.59 4.55 -52.01
CA ALA A 176 -19.15 4.29 -52.11
C ALA A 176 -18.31 5.41 -51.46
N VAL A 177 -18.71 6.68 -51.62
CA VAL A 177 -18.08 7.82 -50.94
C VAL A 177 -18.31 7.74 -49.42
N GLU A 178 -19.54 7.43 -48.97
CA GLU A 178 -19.81 7.25 -47.54
C GLU A 178 -18.99 6.09 -46.96
N ARG A 179 -18.86 4.98 -47.70
CA ARG A 179 -18.06 3.83 -47.29
C ARG A 179 -16.60 4.21 -47.07
N GLN A 180 -15.99 4.97 -47.99
CA GLN A 180 -14.60 5.43 -47.83
C GLN A 180 -14.41 6.28 -46.56
N GLN A 181 -15.42 7.09 -46.19
CA GLN A 181 -15.40 7.85 -44.94
C GLN A 181 -15.56 6.94 -43.72
N ALA A 182 -16.43 5.94 -43.78
CA ALA A 182 -16.62 4.94 -42.72
C ALA A 182 -15.35 4.07 -42.51
N ASP A 183 -14.70 3.64 -43.58
CA ASP A 183 -13.42 2.93 -43.56
C ASP A 183 -12.32 3.79 -42.91
N ARG A 184 -12.22 5.09 -43.28
CA ARG A 184 -11.29 6.04 -42.65
C ARG A 184 -11.57 6.22 -41.15
N ARG A 185 -12.84 6.33 -40.76
CA ARG A 185 -13.26 6.44 -39.36
C ARG A 185 -12.88 5.20 -38.56
N ALA A 186 -13.19 4.00 -39.07
CA ALA A 186 -12.83 2.73 -38.44
C ALA A 186 -11.30 2.58 -38.26
N GLY A 187 -10.51 3.02 -39.25
CA GLY A 187 -9.04 3.04 -39.13
C GLY A 187 -8.52 3.98 -38.04
N LEU A 188 -9.15 5.15 -37.84
CA LEU A 188 -8.82 6.06 -36.74
C LEU A 188 -9.25 5.51 -35.38
N GLU A 189 -10.42 4.89 -35.29
CA GLU A 189 -10.91 4.22 -34.07
C GLU A 189 -9.98 3.06 -33.67
N ALA A 190 -9.55 2.23 -34.63
CA ALA A 190 -8.56 1.17 -34.40
C ALA A 190 -7.21 1.75 -33.92
N ARG A 191 -6.72 2.82 -34.55
CA ARG A 191 -5.48 3.51 -34.13
C ARG A 191 -5.59 4.07 -32.72
N LEU A 192 -6.76 4.62 -32.34
CA LEU A 192 -7.01 5.13 -31.00
C LEU A 192 -6.95 4.01 -29.95
N LEU A 193 -7.55 2.84 -30.24
CA LEU A 193 -7.49 1.65 -29.37
C LEU A 193 -6.06 1.11 -29.22
N THR A 194 -5.27 1.09 -30.30
CA THR A 194 -3.85 0.70 -30.22
C THR A 194 -3.05 1.68 -29.37
N LEU A 195 -3.29 2.98 -29.51
CA LEU A 195 -2.60 4.01 -28.71
C LEU A 195 -3.02 4.01 -27.24
N SER A 196 -4.28 3.67 -26.90
CA SER A 196 -4.68 3.52 -25.50
C SER A 196 -4.03 2.28 -24.88
N ALA A 197 -4.02 1.13 -25.57
CA ALA A 197 -3.33 -0.07 -25.08
C ALA A 197 -1.80 0.14 -24.92
N ALA A 198 -1.18 0.90 -25.83
CA ALA A 198 0.22 1.30 -25.72
C ALA A 198 0.47 2.28 -24.55
N ALA A 199 -0.48 3.17 -24.25
CA ALA A 199 -0.41 4.06 -23.09
C ALA A 199 -0.59 3.29 -21.77
N ASP A 200 -1.55 2.38 -21.68
CA ASP A 200 -1.81 1.58 -20.48
C ASP A 200 -0.64 0.65 -20.13
N SER A 201 -0.03 0.02 -21.13
CA SER A 201 1.19 -0.80 -20.97
C SER A 201 2.41 0.06 -20.60
N ALA A 202 2.62 1.22 -21.24
CA ALA A 202 3.70 2.14 -20.87
C ALA A 202 3.51 2.73 -19.46
N ALA A 203 2.29 3.05 -19.05
CA ALA A 203 1.97 3.52 -17.70
C ALA A 203 2.24 2.41 -16.67
N SER A 204 1.83 1.17 -16.95
CA SER A 204 2.11 0.01 -16.10
C SER A 204 3.61 -0.24 -15.95
N ALA A 205 4.38 -0.16 -17.03
CA ALA A 205 5.83 -0.30 -17.02
C ALA A 205 6.54 0.80 -16.21
N ARG A 206 6.06 2.05 -16.25
CA ARG A 206 6.66 3.19 -15.52
C ARG A 206 6.28 3.28 -14.04
N ARG A 207 5.29 2.49 -13.58
CA ARG A 207 5.03 2.33 -12.15
C ARG A 207 6.19 1.64 -11.45
N VAL A 208 6.73 0.59 -12.08
CA VAL A 208 7.92 -0.14 -11.62
C VAL A 208 9.14 0.77 -11.63
N ASP A 209 9.98 0.67 -10.60
CA ASP A 209 11.29 1.32 -10.61
C ASP A 209 12.27 0.54 -11.52
N PRO A 210 13.00 1.19 -12.43
CA PRO A 210 13.95 0.49 -13.30
C PRO A 210 15.07 -0.22 -12.53
N MET A 211 15.44 0.25 -11.33
CA MET A 211 16.43 -0.44 -10.49
C MET A 211 15.86 -1.71 -9.87
N ASP A 212 14.63 -1.67 -9.36
CA ASP A 212 13.95 -2.87 -8.84
C ASP A 212 13.77 -3.92 -9.94
N ALA A 213 13.49 -3.50 -11.18
CA ALA A 213 13.39 -4.40 -12.33
C ALA A 213 14.72 -5.07 -12.71
N GLN A 214 15.84 -4.34 -12.63
CA GLN A 214 17.17 -4.90 -12.88
C GLN A 214 17.62 -5.84 -11.76
N ILE A 215 17.36 -5.48 -10.50
CA ILE A 215 17.68 -6.36 -9.36
C ILE A 215 16.79 -7.63 -9.42
N ALA A 216 15.51 -7.50 -9.79
CA ALA A 216 14.61 -8.63 -10.00
C ALA A 216 15.10 -9.59 -11.10
N SER A 217 15.58 -9.07 -12.23
CA SER A 217 16.07 -9.92 -13.32
C SER A 217 17.37 -10.66 -12.98
N VAL A 218 18.24 -10.08 -12.15
CA VAL A 218 19.48 -10.73 -11.66
C VAL A 218 19.21 -11.72 -10.53
N THR A 219 18.28 -11.41 -9.61
CA THR A 219 17.98 -12.25 -8.43
C THR A 219 16.91 -13.31 -8.66
N GLY A 220 16.11 -13.20 -9.71
CA GLY A 220 14.94 -14.04 -9.95
C GLY A 220 13.75 -13.74 -9.02
N LEU A 221 13.86 -12.72 -8.15
CA LEU A 221 12.78 -12.33 -7.24
C LEU A 221 11.70 -11.51 -7.96
N PRO A 222 10.43 -11.57 -7.52
CA PRO A 222 9.41 -10.65 -7.98
C PRO A 222 9.80 -9.19 -7.70
N VAL A 223 9.58 -8.28 -8.65
CA VAL A 223 9.88 -6.83 -8.52
C VAL A 223 9.32 -6.23 -7.22
N GLY A 224 8.08 -6.57 -6.86
CA GLY A 224 7.47 -6.09 -5.61
C GLY A 224 8.14 -6.63 -4.33
N ALA A 225 8.78 -7.80 -4.39
CA ALA A 225 9.58 -8.34 -3.29
C ALA A 225 10.92 -7.61 -3.17
N VAL A 226 11.55 -7.23 -4.29
CA VAL A 226 12.77 -6.42 -4.30
C VAL A 226 12.52 -5.06 -3.63
N GLY A 227 11.49 -4.32 -4.07
CA GLY A 227 11.14 -3.03 -3.45
C GLY A 227 10.77 -3.16 -1.97
N LEU A 228 10.06 -4.23 -1.58
CA LEU A 228 9.78 -4.52 -0.16
C LEU A 228 11.06 -4.79 0.65
N LEU A 229 11.99 -5.58 0.12
CA LEU A 229 13.27 -5.87 0.79
C LEU A 229 14.14 -4.62 0.90
N ALA A 230 14.23 -3.80 -0.14
CA ALA A 230 14.98 -2.54 -0.13
C ALA A 230 14.44 -1.56 0.92
N THR A 231 13.11 -1.42 1.01
CA THR A 231 12.45 -0.52 1.98
C THR A 231 12.52 -1.04 3.42
N LEU A 232 12.41 -2.37 3.63
CA LEU A 232 12.68 -2.98 4.93
C LEU A 232 14.15 -2.82 5.35
N ALA A 233 15.10 -2.96 4.43
CA ALA A 233 16.52 -2.76 4.71
C ALA A 233 16.84 -1.30 5.07
N GLN A 234 16.26 -0.33 4.35
CA GLN A 234 16.37 1.10 4.69
C GLN A 234 15.78 1.39 6.08
N GLY A 235 14.60 0.85 6.39
CA GLY A 235 14.00 0.99 7.72
C GLY A 235 14.87 0.37 8.82
N LEU A 236 15.42 -0.83 8.58
CA LEU A 236 16.31 -1.51 9.53
C LEU A 236 17.58 -0.71 9.79
N LEU A 237 18.18 -0.09 8.77
CA LEU A 237 19.35 0.78 8.93
C LEU A 237 19.05 2.01 9.78
N LEU A 238 17.88 2.64 9.61
CA LEU A 238 17.45 3.78 10.44
C LEU A 238 17.24 3.37 11.91
N GLU A 239 16.56 2.25 12.15
CA GLU A 239 16.33 1.75 13.51
C GLU A 239 17.66 1.34 14.19
N VAL A 240 18.56 0.64 13.49
CA VAL A 240 19.89 0.29 14.02
C VAL A 240 20.70 1.55 14.36
N LEU A 241 20.66 2.58 13.52
CA LEU A 241 21.33 3.86 13.79
C LEU A 241 20.71 4.57 15.01
N GLY A 242 19.38 4.54 15.14
CA GLY A 242 18.67 5.08 16.30
C GLY A 242 19.03 4.35 17.61
N ILE A 243 19.05 3.02 17.60
CA ILE A 243 19.47 2.18 18.73
C ILE A 243 20.91 2.52 19.13
N VAL A 244 21.85 2.56 18.17
CA VAL A 244 23.26 2.91 18.45
C VAL A 244 23.36 4.31 19.06
N ALA A 245 22.68 5.31 18.49
CA ALA A 245 22.68 6.67 19.02
C ALA A 245 22.16 6.72 20.47
N TRP A 246 21.08 6.00 20.78
CA TRP A 246 20.55 5.91 22.15
C TRP A 246 21.47 5.18 23.13
N THR A 247 22.19 4.13 22.70
CA THR A 247 23.18 3.45 23.56
C THR A 247 24.40 4.32 23.89
N VAL A 248 24.75 5.29 23.05
CA VAL A 248 25.81 6.27 23.33
C VAL A 248 25.27 7.47 24.14
N ALA A 249 24.01 7.85 23.94
CA ALA A 249 23.37 8.97 24.62
C ALA A 249 23.02 8.68 26.09
N ILE A 250 22.66 7.44 26.44
CA ILE A 250 22.32 7.05 27.82
C ILE A 250 23.60 6.61 28.56
N PRO A 251 24.04 7.31 29.63
CA PRO A 251 25.20 6.89 30.40
C PRO A 251 24.94 5.55 31.09
N SER A 252 25.78 4.55 30.80
CA SER A 252 25.78 3.30 31.55
C SER A 252 26.31 3.55 32.96
N GLN A 253 25.41 3.65 33.94
CA GLN A 253 25.78 3.86 35.34
C GLN A 253 26.88 2.85 35.77
N PRO A 254 28.06 3.30 36.23
CA PRO A 254 29.13 2.42 36.66
C PRO A 254 28.68 1.65 37.90
N ARG A 255 28.39 0.36 37.72
CA ARG A 255 27.82 -0.50 38.76
C ARG A 255 28.86 -0.97 39.81
N ALA A 256 30.14 -0.64 39.62
CA ALA A 256 31.26 -1.28 40.32
C ALA A 256 31.56 -0.73 41.72
N GLU A 257 31.35 0.57 41.96
CA GLU A 257 31.82 1.22 43.18
C GLU A 257 30.84 1.01 44.35
N ALA A 258 29.55 1.33 44.20
CA ALA A 258 28.56 1.21 45.28
C ALA A 258 28.40 -0.21 45.88
N GLN A 259 28.66 -1.28 45.11
CA GLN A 259 28.67 -2.64 45.67
C GLN A 259 30.00 -3.01 46.34
N SER A 260 31.12 -2.39 45.94
CA SER A 260 32.41 -2.59 46.61
C SER A 260 32.50 -1.77 47.90
N GLU A 261 31.88 -0.58 47.94
CA GLU A 261 31.75 0.26 49.13
C GLU A 261 30.81 -0.40 50.15
N SER A 262 29.60 -0.81 49.75
CA SER A 262 28.68 -1.52 50.64
C SER A 262 29.24 -2.85 51.20
N VAL A 263 30.07 -3.57 50.44
CA VAL A 263 30.74 -4.79 50.95
C VAL A 263 31.96 -4.45 51.82
N ARG A 264 32.67 -3.33 51.58
CA ARG A 264 33.73 -2.85 52.47
C ARG A 264 33.18 -2.33 53.79
N ASP A 265 32.08 -1.58 53.77
CA ASP A 265 31.44 -1.06 54.98
C ASP A 265 30.84 -2.20 55.81
N ALA A 266 30.18 -3.18 55.18
CA ALA A 266 29.71 -4.39 55.87
C ALA A 266 30.88 -5.24 56.42
N ALA A 267 32.02 -5.29 55.74
CA ALA A 267 33.23 -5.94 56.25
C ALA A 267 33.93 -5.11 57.36
N ALA A 268 33.76 -3.79 57.38
CA ALA A 268 34.29 -2.90 58.41
C ALA A 268 33.44 -2.94 59.69
N GLU A 269 32.11 -2.99 59.60
CA GLU A 269 31.23 -3.22 60.77
C GLU A 269 31.46 -4.60 61.41
N LEU A 270 31.76 -5.63 60.61
CA LEU A 270 32.15 -6.96 61.12
C LEU A 270 33.61 -7.02 61.61
N GLY A 271 34.36 -5.93 61.50
CA GLY A 271 35.75 -5.80 61.95
C GLY A 271 35.91 -5.39 63.42
N GLU A 272 34.84 -4.98 64.11
CA GLU A 272 34.92 -4.74 65.55
C GLU A 272 35.00 -6.10 66.28
N PRO A 273 36.02 -6.36 67.11
CA PRO A 273 36.15 -7.63 67.81
C PRO A 273 35.08 -7.73 68.89
N VAL A 274 33.94 -8.34 68.54
CA VAL A 274 32.86 -8.67 69.47
C VAL A 274 33.43 -9.49 70.62
N ARG A 275 33.68 -8.82 71.75
CA ARG A 275 34.16 -9.43 72.98
C ARG A 275 33.04 -10.31 73.51
N VAL A 276 33.13 -11.61 73.25
CA VAL A 276 32.17 -12.62 73.68
C VAL A 276 32.03 -12.56 75.21
N MET A 277 30.96 -11.95 75.69
CA MET A 277 30.50 -12.11 77.06
C MET A 277 29.67 -13.40 77.15
N PRO A 278 29.95 -14.29 78.12
CA PRO A 278 29.09 -15.45 78.36
C PRO A 278 27.76 -14.96 78.92
N ILE A 279 26.69 -15.10 78.13
CA ILE A 279 25.32 -14.81 78.57
C ILE A 279 24.82 -16.00 79.38
N GLU A 280 24.59 -15.79 80.68
CA GLU A 280 23.90 -16.76 81.52
C GLU A 280 22.48 -17.02 81.03
N THR A 281 22.12 -18.30 80.97
CA THR A 281 20.76 -18.75 80.67
C THR A 281 19.77 -18.35 81.75
N SER A 282 18.88 -17.39 81.45
CA SER A 282 17.67 -17.14 82.24
C SER A 282 16.40 -17.51 81.47
N ARG A 283 15.37 -17.96 82.21
CA ARG A 283 14.20 -18.69 81.67
C ARG A 283 13.08 -17.77 81.15
N ARG A 284 12.35 -18.32 80.16
CA ARG A 284 10.89 -18.17 79.88
C ARG A 284 10.04 -17.86 81.14
N PRO A 285 8.87 -17.19 81.03
CA PRO A 285 7.83 -17.42 80.01
C PRO A 285 7.51 -16.12 79.20
N ALA A 286 6.45 -15.97 78.38
CA ALA A 286 5.23 -16.75 78.17
C ALA A 286 4.73 -16.74 76.69
N ALA A 287 3.40 -16.80 76.48
CA ALA A 287 2.72 -16.83 75.18
C ALA A 287 2.16 -15.47 74.75
N GLY A 288 2.48 -15.03 73.52
CA GLY A 288 1.83 -13.92 72.81
C GLY A 288 1.05 -14.45 71.60
N ARG A 289 -0.25 -14.16 71.51
CA ARG A 289 -1.18 -14.79 70.55
C ARG A 289 -1.06 -14.15 69.16
N LEU A 290 -0.99 -14.98 68.10
CA LEU A 290 -1.05 -14.54 66.71
C LEU A 290 -2.39 -13.88 66.37
N THR A 291 -2.36 -12.63 65.89
CA THR A 291 -3.46 -12.00 65.16
C THR A 291 -3.04 -11.79 63.71
N ALA A 292 -3.65 -12.55 62.80
CA ALA A 292 -3.42 -12.41 61.37
C ALA A 292 -4.00 -11.08 60.86
N VAL A 293 -3.13 -10.20 60.37
CA VAL A 293 -3.57 -8.97 59.66
C VAL A 293 -4.11 -9.37 58.29
N ARG A 294 -5.44 -9.37 58.18
CA ARG A 294 -6.18 -9.59 56.94
C ARG A 294 -6.00 -8.38 56.02
N PRO A 295 -5.54 -8.54 54.76
CA PRO A 295 -5.45 -7.42 53.83
C PRO A 295 -6.85 -6.84 53.56
N ALA A 296 -6.94 -5.51 53.51
CA ALA A 296 -8.17 -4.81 53.21
C ALA A 296 -8.64 -5.14 51.78
N GLY A 297 -9.94 -5.40 51.62
CA GLY A 297 -10.53 -5.57 50.30
C GLY A 297 -10.53 -4.25 49.54
N PHE A 298 -10.20 -4.29 48.26
CA PHE A 298 -10.44 -3.16 47.36
C PHE A 298 -11.94 -2.85 47.33
N PRO A 299 -12.36 -1.57 47.41
CA PRO A 299 -13.76 -1.21 47.19
C PRO A 299 -14.14 -1.55 45.74
N ALA A 300 -15.26 -2.25 45.59
CA ALA A 300 -15.85 -2.46 44.27
C ALA A 300 -16.18 -1.10 43.64
N THR A 301 -15.79 -0.92 42.38
CA THR A 301 -16.13 0.27 41.60
C THR A 301 -17.65 0.40 41.53
N SER A 302 -18.18 1.51 42.03
CA SER A 302 -19.59 1.87 41.91
C SER A 302 -20.03 1.79 40.45
N ALA A 303 -21.10 1.03 40.19
CA ALA A 303 -21.69 0.97 38.86
C ALA A 303 -22.18 2.37 38.44
N MET A 304 -21.79 2.81 37.23
CA MET A 304 -22.44 3.96 36.60
C MET A 304 -23.93 3.64 36.38
N PRO A 305 -24.84 4.60 36.61
CA PRO A 305 -26.23 4.43 36.21
C PRO A 305 -26.32 4.32 34.68
N PRO A 306 -27.28 3.54 34.14
CA PRO A 306 -27.50 3.48 32.70
C PRO A 306 -27.94 4.85 32.18
N ALA A 307 -27.22 5.38 31.20
CA ALA A 307 -27.63 6.60 30.51
C ALA A 307 -28.99 6.37 29.85
N ALA A 308 -29.98 7.20 30.19
CA ALA A 308 -31.31 7.13 29.61
C ALA A 308 -31.23 7.42 28.10
N GLY A 309 -31.45 6.38 27.29
CA GLY A 309 -31.39 6.49 25.84
C GLY A 309 -32.55 7.32 25.29
N GLN A 310 -32.29 8.58 24.94
CA GLN A 310 -33.11 9.26 23.94
C GLN A 310 -32.86 8.60 22.58
N GLY A 311 -33.85 7.83 22.13
CA GLY A 311 -33.78 7.04 20.90
C GLY A 311 -33.78 7.90 19.64
N VAL A 312 -32.62 8.45 19.27
CA VAL A 312 -32.36 8.86 17.90
C VAL A 312 -32.26 7.59 17.06
N ARG A 313 -33.31 7.29 16.28
CA ARG A 313 -33.23 6.27 15.22
C ARG A 313 -32.20 6.74 14.20
N ALA A 314 -30.97 6.26 14.33
CA ALA A 314 -30.03 6.27 13.21
C ALA A 314 -30.68 5.50 12.06
N ALA A 315 -30.91 6.16 10.93
CA ALA A 315 -31.24 5.47 9.70
C ALA A 315 -30.12 4.47 9.39
N PRO A 316 -30.43 3.26 8.90
CA PRO A 316 -29.39 2.30 8.53
C PRO A 316 -28.47 2.96 7.49
N PRO A 317 -27.13 2.86 7.64
CA PRO A 317 -26.23 3.39 6.64
C PRO A 317 -26.53 2.72 5.29
N PRO A 318 -26.56 3.46 4.17
CA PRO A 318 -26.67 2.84 2.86
C PRO A 318 -25.54 1.82 2.72
N ALA A 319 -25.87 0.61 2.29
CA ALA A 319 -24.95 -0.52 2.29
C ALA A 319 -23.69 -0.19 1.48
N ALA A 320 -22.60 0.15 2.18
CA ALA A 320 -21.33 0.49 1.56
C ALA A 320 -20.84 -0.69 0.71
N ALA A 321 -20.64 -0.43 -0.58
CA ALA A 321 -20.57 -1.45 -1.61
C ALA A 321 -19.34 -2.37 -1.47
N ARG A 322 -19.49 -3.50 -0.77
CA ARG A 322 -18.55 -4.64 -0.80
C ARG A 322 -18.72 -5.49 -2.07
N SER A 323 -19.07 -4.89 -3.21
CA SER A 323 -19.47 -5.61 -4.45
C SER A 323 -18.49 -5.51 -5.63
N GLY A 324 -17.53 -4.58 -5.61
CA GLY A 324 -16.71 -4.24 -6.79
C GLY A 324 -16.04 -5.43 -7.49
N TRP A 325 -15.42 -6.33 -6.71
CA TRP A 325 -14.70 -7.48 -7.27
C TRP A 325 -15.60 -8.60 -7.80
N ARG A 326 -16.82 -8.78 -7.27
CA ARG A 326 -17.77 -9.79 -7.81
C ARG A 326 -18.53 -9.28 -9.02
N GLN A 327 -18.82 -7.98 -9.10
CA GLN A 327 -19.45 -7.37 -10.28
C GLN A 327 -18.50 -7.34 -11.50
N ALA A 328 -17.20 -7.13 -11.30
CA ALA A 328 -16.21 -7.24 -12.39
C ALA A 328 -16.23 -8.62 -13.08
N GLY A 329 -16.28 -9.70 -12.30
CA GLY A 329 -16.39 -11.07 -12.83
C GLY A 329 -17.72 -11.35 -13.54
N GLN A 330 -18.84 -10.84 -13.02
CA GLN A 330 -20.16 -10.99 -13.65
C GLN A 330 -20.30 -10.18 -14.95
N TRP A 331 -19.68 -9.00 -15.04
CA TRP A 331 -19.70 -8.18 -16.26
C TRP A 331 -18.87 -8.80 -17.39
N LEU A 332 -17.74 -9.44 -17.06
CA LEU A 332 -16.97 -10.26 -18.00
C LEU A 332 -17.75 -11.50 -18.48
N ALA A 333 -18.43 -12.20 -17.56
CA ALA A 333 -19.25 -13.36 -17.91
C ALA A 333 -20.49 -13.01 -18.76
N ALA A 334 -21.06 -11.81 -18.59
CA ALA A 334 -22.22 -11.34 -19.35
C ALA A 334 -21.89 -10.87 -20.78
N ARG A 335 -20.61 -10.63 -21.10
CA ARG A 335 -20.17 -10.08 -22.39
C ARG A 335 -19.47 -11.09 -23.31
N MET A 336 -19.30 -12.34 -22.89
CA MET A 336 -18.88 -13.43 -23.78
C MET A 336 -20.09 -13.94 -24.58
N PRO A 337 -20.04 -13.98 -25.92
CA PRO A 337 -21.10 -14.61 -26.71
C PRO A 337 -21.11 -16.12 -26.43
N ARG A 338 -22.28 -16.67 -26.07
CA ARG A 338 -22.50 -18.11 -25.96
C ARG A 338 -22.43 -18.75 -27.35
N GLY A 339 -21.25 -19.20 -27.77
CA GLY A 339 -21.09 -19.80 -29.10
C GLY A 339 -19.65 -19.99 -29.60
N MET A 340 -18.66 -20.21 -28.73
CA MET A 340 -17.36 -20.70 -29.21
C MET A 340 -17.42 -22.21 -29.46
N PRO A 341 -16.93 -22.71 -30.60
CA PRO A 341 -16.88 -24.14 -30.88
C PRO A 341 -15.86 -24.84 -29.98
N SER A 342 -16.20 -26.07 -29.59
CA SER A 342 -15.29 -26.97 -28.87
C SER A 342 -14.07 -27.31 -29.73
N TRP A 343 -12.88 -26.96 -29.25
CA TRP A 343 -11.63 -27.41 -29.87
C TRP A 343 -11.49 -28.93 -29.69
N PRO A 344 -11.24 -29.72 -30.76
CA PRO A 344 -10.97 -31.13 -30.62
C PRO A 344 -9.61 -31.34 -29.95
N HIS A 345 -9.55 -32.26 -28.98
CA HIS A 345 -8.29 -32.67 -28.38
C HIS A 345 -7.39 -33.33 -29.43
N ALA A 346 -6.19 -32.78 -29.62
CA ALA A 346 -5.12 -33.49 -30.33
C ALA A 346 -4.67 -34.67 -29.47
N ALA A 347 -4.62 -35.86 -30.07
CA ALA A 347 -4.08 -37.05 -29.42
C ALA A 347 -2.54 -36.95 -29.31
N PRO A 348 -1.92 -37.52 -28.27
CA PRO A 348 -0.47 -37.61 -28.19
C PRO A 348 0.09 -38.65 -29.18
N HIS A 349 1.21 -38.29 -29.80
CA HIS A 349 2.17 -39.20 -30.43
C HIS A 349 3.39 -39.33 -29.50
#